data_AF-A0A2G4GXG4-F1
#
_entry.id   AF-A0A2G4GXG4-F1
#
_cell.length_a   1.000
_cell.length_b   1.000
_cell.length_c   1.000
_cell.angle_alpha   90.00
_cell.angle_beta   90.00
_cell.angle_gamma   90.00
#
_symmetry.space_group_name_H-M   'P 1'
#
loop_
_entity.id
_entity.type
_entity.pdbx_description
1 polymer ?
#
loop_
_entity_poly.entity_id
_entity_poly.type
_entity_poly.pdbx_seq_one_letter_code
_entity_poly.pdbx_strand_id
1 'polypeptide(L)'
;READVYRGRPFQIEAAIAFGGELPGDETARVIRFANRVPLLFQQSACSSFKAVSETGWKNYNLSQPRGGIPVGPLVIMIHMASVWVPFTSESKEAIADYDEIRKEMKLALMECGRKLGTYLRKRQRMRREGLRRDVFERYIGEIAKAVHAIMGADPKAIYDALLEQANARTAVADQVLDEDGQVIKDEDPSGPDDDGVLIVHEAIAPAVAQLSSTPFAPLDFGSGNKKQTSKTSAPAKVATRQSTRKGDAPSRSKGKSKPESAASPKRPAKQAPESAARAELRARAAKAASRKPGSSKPSNDGPRLF
;
A
#
# COMPACT_ATOMS: atom_id res chain seq x y z
N ARG A 1 6.37 -22.45 -13.97
CA ARG A 1 6.71 -23.76 -13.34
C ARG A 1 7.24 -24.70 -14.41
N GLU A 2 7.73 -25.88 -14.01
CA GLU A 2 8.11 -26.94 -14.94
C GLU A 2 6.91 -27.39 -15.78
N ALA A 3 7.16 -28.05 -16.90
CA ALA A 3 6.10 -28.57 -17.75
C ALA A 3 5.41 -29.77 -17.09
N ASP A 4 4.09 -29.82 -17.18
CA ASP A 4 3.26 -30.94 -16.74
C ASP A 4 2.46 -31.46 -17.93
N VAL A 5 1.77 -32.58 -17.78
CA VAL A 5 1.04 -33.26 -18.87
C VAL A 5 -0.41 -33.43 -18.49
N TYR A 6 -1.31 -33.04 -19.38
CA TYR A 6 -2.73 -33.35 -19.26
C TYR A 6 -3.18 -34.12 -20.50
N ARG A 7 -3.82 -35.28 -20.32
CA ARG A 7 -4.28 -36.15 -21.43
C ARG A 7 -3.21 -36.42 -22.51
N GLY A 8 -1.96 -36.61 -22.09
CA GLY A 8 -0.82 -36.84 -23.00
C GLY A 8 -0.33 -35.60 -23.76
N ARG A 9 -0.82 -34.40 -23.42
CA ARG A 9 -0.39 -33.13 -24.01
C ARG A 9 0.41 -32.33 -22.99
N PRO A 10 1.66 -31.94 -23.30
CA PRO A 10 2.46 -31.14 -22.38
C PRO A 10 1.93 -29.71 -22.34
N PHE A 11 1.95 -29.13 -21.15
CA PHE A 11 1.62 -27.73 -20.91
C PHE A 11 2.54 -27.13 -19.86
N GLN A 12 2.69 -25.82 -19.91
CA GLN A 12 3.45 -25.05 -18.94
C GLN A 12 2.59 -23.89 -18.43
N ILE A 13 2.63 -23.68 -17.11
CA ILE A 13 1.97 -22.55 -16.47
C ILE A 13 3.00 -21.56 -15.94
N GLU A 14 2.82 -20.30 -16.32
CA GLU A 14 3.53 -19.15 -15.80
C GLU A 14 2.54 -18.25 -15.07
N ALA A 15 2.95 -17.75 -13.91
CA ALA A 15 2.15 -16.82 -13.13
C ALA A 15 3.04 -15.66 -12.67
N ALA A 16 2.47 -14.46 -12.68
CA ALA A 16 3.11 -13.26 -12.17
C ALA A 16 2.13 -12.47 -11.33
N ILE A 17 2.64 -11.78 -10.32
CA ILE A 17 1.85 -10.92 -9.45
C ILE A 17 2.60 -9.60 -9.31
N ALA A 18 1.92 -8.51 -9.63
CA ALA A 18 2.40 -7.14 -9.39
C ALA A 18 1.57 -6.52 -8.26
N PHE A 19 2.23 -5.78 -7.37
CA PHE A 19 1.61 -5.18 -6.19
C PHE A 19 2.10 -3.74 -5.99
N GLY A 20 1.18 -2.81 -5.70
CA GLY A 20 1.50 -1.41 -5.39
C GLY A 20 1.55 -0.49 -6.61
N GLY A 21 2.40 0.53 -6.56
CA GLY A 21 2.49 1.58 -7.57
C GLY A 21 1.22 2.45 -7.64
N GLU A 22 0.81 2.80 -8.85
CA GLU A 22 -0.38 3.62 -9.14
C GLU A 22 -1.69 2.81 -9.12
N LEU A 23 -1.65 1.55 -8.69
CA LEU A 23 -2.84 0.69 -8.66
C LEU A 23 -3.81 1.10 -7.53
N PRO A 24 -5.13 1.09 -7.78
CA PRO A 24 -6.12 1.42 -6.77
C PRO A 24 -6.15 0.36 -5.65
N GLY A 25 -6.13 0.82 -4.39
CA GLY A 25 -6.04 -0.05 -3.22
C GLY A 25 -7.35 -0.70 -2.78
N ASP A 26 -8.49 -0.11 -3.14
CA ASP A 26 -9.82 -0.54 -2.68
C ASP A 26 -10.54 -1.46 -3.70
N GLU A 27 -9.94 -1.66 -4.88
CA GLU A 27 -10.53 -2.45 -5.95
C GLU A 27 -10.16 -3.94 -5.87
N THR A 28 -10.99 -4.77 -6.50
CA THR A 28 -10.66 -6.17 -6.74
C THR A 28 -9.46 -6.29 -7.66
N ALA A 29 -8.58 -7.25 -7.39
CA ALA A 29 -7.39 -7.46 -8.20
C ALA A 29 -7.74 -7.69 -9.67
N ARG A 30 -6.95 -7.09 -10.56
CA ARG A 30 -7.11 -7.30 -12.01
C ARG A 30 -6.46 -8.62 -12.41
N VAL A 31 -7.23 -9.52 -13.01
CA VAL A 31 -6.72 -10.82 -13.50
C VAL A 31 -6.53 -10.78 -15.01
N ILE A 32 -5.29 -10.82 -15.46
CA ILE A 32 -4.87 -10.87 -16.86
C ILE A 32 -4.57 -12.33 -17.22
N ARG A 33 -5.14 -12.79 -18.33
CA ARG A 33 -5.09 -14.19 -18.75
C ARG A 33 -4.49 -14.28 -20.14
N PHE A 34 -3.56 -15.22 -20.32
CA PHE A 34 -2.97 -15.52 -21.60
C PHE A 34 -3.02 -17.02 -21.89
N ALA A 35 -3.22 -17.37 -23.15
CA ALA A 35 -3.05 -18.71 -23.68
C ALA A 35 -2.18 -18.63 -24.94
N ASN A 36 -1.04 -19.32 -24.96
CA ASN A 36 -0.08 -19.28 -26.08
C ASN A 36 0.22 -17.84 -26.54
N ARG A 37 0.56 -16.95 -25.58
CA ARG A 37 0.83 -15.51 -25.81
C ARG A 37 -0.36 -14.68 -26.33
N VAL A 38 -1.56 -15.25 -26.45
CA VAL A 38 -2.78 -14.52 -26.83
C VAL A 38 -3.55 -14.09 -25.58
N PRO A 39 -3.90 -12.80 -25.43
CA PRO A 39 -4.68 -12.32 -24.29
C PRO A 39 -6.14 -12.79 -24.40
N LEU A 40 -6.69 -13.28 -23.29
CA LEU A 40 -8.09 -13.69 -23.18
C LEU A 40 -8.89 -12.61 -22.47
N LEU A 41 -9.75 -11.89 -23.19
CA LEU A 41 -10.46 -10.73 -22.66
C LEU A 41 -11.88 -11.07 -22.18
N PHE A 42 -12.58 -11.98 -22.87
CA PHE A 42 -13.98 -12.28 -22.57
C PHE A 42 -14.14 -13.53 -21.69
N GLN A 43 -15.34 -13.72 -21.15
CA GLN A 43 -15.74 -14.91 -20.38
C GLN A 43 -14.80 -15.27 -19.21
N GLN A 44 -14.38 -14.24 -18.46
CA GLN A 44 -13.42 -14.40 -17.36
C GLN A 44 -13.92 -15.42 -16.31
N SER A 45 -15.19 -15.38 -15.92
CA SER A 45 -15.78 -16.26 -14.89
C SER A 45 -15.82 -17.74 -15.28
N ALA A 46 -15.90 -18.06 -16.56
CA ALA A 46 -15.92 -19.44 -17.06
C ALA A 46 -14.52 -20.05 -17.12
N CYS A 47 -13.47 -19.23 -17.14
CA CYS A 47 -12.11 -19.67 -17.36
C CYS A 47 -11.49 -20.32 -16.12
N SER A 48 -10.83 -21.47 -16.31
CA SER A 48 -10.11 -22.19 -15.25
C SER A 48 -9.12 -21.30 -14.48
N SER A 49 -8.44 -20.37 -15.17
CA SER A 49 -7.49 -19.46 -14.52
C SER A 49 -8.14 -18.53 -13.49
N PHE A 50 -9.36 -18.04 -13.76
CA PHE A 50 -10.10 -17.20 -12.82
C PHE A 50 -10.61 -17.99 -11.62
N LYS A 51 -11.05 -19.22 -11.86
CA LYS A 51 -11.44 -20.14 -10.78
C LYS A 51 -10.25 -20.49 -9.90
N ALA A 52 -9.07 -20.73 -10.48
CA ALA A 52 -7.83 -20.97 -9.74
C ALA A 52 -7.43 -19.78 -8.86
N VAL A 53 -7.58 -18.53 -9.35
CA VAL A 53 -7.37 -17.32 -8.53
C VAL A 53 -8.36 -17.25 -7.38
N SER A 54 -9.65 -17.48 -7.64
CA SER A 54 -10.71 -17.38 -6.62
C SER A 54 -10.56 -18.46 -5.53
N GLU A 55 -10.10 -19.66 -5.89
CA GLU A 55 -9.88 -20.78 -4.96
C GLU A 55 -8.56 -20.69 -4.19
N THR A 56 -7.63 -19.84 -4.63
CA THR A 56 -6.39 -19.59 -3.90
C THR A 56 -6.71 -18.80 -2.63
N GLY A 57 -6.19 -19.25 -1.48
CA GLY A 57 -6.43 -18.63 -0.18
C GLY A 57 -5.52 -17.42 0.06
N TRP A 58 -5.89 -16.24 -0.45
CA TRP A 58 -5.05 -15.04 -0.41
C TRP A 58 -4.91 -14.42 0.98
N LYS A 59 -5.84 -14.72 1.89
CA LYS A 59 -5.77 -14.32 3.31
C LYS A 59 -4.50 -14.78 4.00
N ASN A 60 -3.98 -15.96 3.63
CA ASN A 60 -2.75 -16.51 4.18
C ASN A 60 -1.50 -15.70 3.77
N TYR A 61 -1.64 -14.86 2.75
CA TYR A 61 -0.59 -13.98 2.23
C TYR A 61 -0.81 -12.51 2.65
N ASN A 62 -1.62 -12.25 3.69
CA ASN A 62 -1.97 -10.91 4.18
C ASN A 62 -2.71 -10.02 3.17
N LEU A 63 -3.46 -10.62 2.25
CA LEU A 63 -4.39 -9.90 1.38
C LEU A 63 -5.83 -10.07 1.87
N SER A 64 -6.65 -9.03 1.69
CA SER A 64 -8.08 -9.12 1.95
C SER A 64 -8.76 -9.89 0.82
N GLN A 65 -9.73 -10.74 1.14
CA GLN A 65 -10.47 -11.52 0.16
C GLN A 65 -11.91 -11.78 0.65
N PRO A 66 -12.95 -11.40 -0.12
CA PRO A 66 -14.33 -11.78 0.16
C PRO A 66 -14.52 -13.29 -0.04
N ARG A 67 -15.55 -13.87 0.57
CA ARG A 67 -15.78 -15.32 0.52
C ARG A 67 -16.09 -15.76 -0.91
N GLY A 68 -15.22 -16.58 -1.50
CA GLY A 68 -15.39 -17.10 -2.86
C GLY A 68 -15.10 -16.09 -3.99
N GLY A 69 -14.45 -14.97 -3.68
CA GLY A 69 -14.06 -13.97 -4.68
C GLY A 69 -12.55 -13.85 -4.88
N ILE A 70 -12.14 -12.85 -5.66
CA ILE A 70 -10.74 -12.48 -5.93
C ILE A 70 -10.22 -11.61 -4.77
N PRO A 71 -8.91 -11.60 -4.48
CA PRO A 71 -8.32 -10.67 -3.51
C PRO A 71 -8.63 -9.21 -3.86
N VAL A 72 -8.71 -8.38 -2.82
CA VAL A 72 -8.89 -6.93 -2.90
C VAL A 72 -7.58 -6.27 -2.47
N GLY A 73 -7.15 -5.29 -3.25
CA GLY A 73 -5.89 -4.60 -3.05
C GLY A 73 -5.30 -4.07 -4.36
N PRO A 74 -4.21 -3.29 -4.28
CA PRO A 74 -3.49 -2.77 -5.43
C PRO A 74 -2.68 -3.91 -6.08
N LEU A 75 -3.38 -4.83 -6.75
CA LEU A 75 -2.85 -6.13 -7.18
C LEU A 75 -3.25 -6.43 -8.62
N VAL A 76 -2.28 -6.86 -9.41
CA VAL A 76 -2.50 -7.44 -10.75
C VAL A 76 -1.97 -8.86 -10.74
N ILE A 77 -2.80 -9.81 -11.19
CA ILE A 77 -2.45 -11.22 -11.30
C ILE A 77 -2.43 -11.57 -12.78
N MET A 78 -1.31 -12.07 -13.27
CA MET A 78 -1.15 -12.53 -14.65
C MET A 78 -0.94 -14.05 -14.64
N ILE A 79 -1.68 -14.76 -15.49
CA ILE A 79 -1.57 -16.20 -15.67
C ILE A 79 -1.44 -16.49 -17.16
N HIS A 80 -0.43 -17.26 -17.52
CA HIS A 80 -0.17 -17.70 -18.87
C HIS A 80 -0.11 -19.23 -18.92
N MET A 81 -0.85 -19.81 -19.87
CA MET A 81 -0.77 -21.23 -20.22
C MET A 81 -0.14 -21.37 -21.61
N ALA A 82 0.94 -22.13 -21.70
CA ALA A 82 1.56 -22.54 -22.95
C ALA A 82 1.32 -24.04 -23.19
N SER A 83 0.78 -24.42 -24.34
CA SER A 83 0.57 -25.83 -24.73
C SER A 83 0.48 -25.96 -26.25
N VAL A 84 0.83 -27.14 -26.79
CA VAL A 84 0.63 -27.47 -28.21
C VAL A 84 -0.84 -27.35 -28.62
N TRP A 85 -1.73 -27.66 -27.69
CA TRP A 85 -3.17 -27.52 -27.85
C TRP A 85 -3.74 -27.04 -26.54
N VAL A 86 -4.36 -25.87 -26.51
CA VAL A 86 -5.00 -25.35 -25.29
C VAL A 86 -6.46 -25.82 -25.30
N PRO A 87 -6.99 -26.38 -24.20
CA PRO A 87 -8.37 -26.81 -24.16
C PRO A 87 -9.25 -25.58 -23.90
N PHE A 88 -9.98 -25.14 -24.93
CA PHE A 88 -10.93 -24.04 -24.80
C PHE A 88 -12.34 -24.56 -24.52
N THR A 89 -13.17 -23.76 -23.83
CA THR A 89 -14.58 -24.07 -23.58
C THR A 89 -15.46 -23.90 -24.81
N SER A 90 -15.06 -23.04 -25.75
CA SER A 90 -15.79 -22.71 -26.97
C SER A 90 -14.83 -22.51 -28.16
N GLU A 91 -15.36 -22.58 -29.38
CA GLU A 91 -14.61 -22.37 -30.63
C GLU A 91 -14.01 -20.97 -30.73
N SER A 92 -14.60 -19.99 -30.03
CA SER A 92 -14.12 -18.60 -29.96
C SER A 92 -12.81 -18.45 -29.18
N LYS A 93 -12.37 -19.49 -28.45
CA LYS A 93 -11.10 -19.53 -27.70
C LYS A 93 -10.93 -18.44 -26.63
N GLU A 94 -12.02 -18.04 -25.97
CA GLU A 94 -12.01 -16.96 -24.96
C GLU A 94 -11.72 -17.43 -23.53
N ALA A 95 -11.95 -18.71 -23.24
CA ALA A 95 -11.78 -19.27 -21.91
C ALA A 95 -11.16 -20.67 -21.95
N ILE A 96 -10.17 -20.88 -21.08
CA ILE A 96 -9.56 -22.19 -20.84
C ILE A 96 -10.54 -23.07 -20.06
N ALA A 97 -10.75 -24.28 -20.54
CA ALA A 97 -11.62 -25.27 -19.94
C ALA A 97 -11.09 -25.76 -18.59
N ASP A 98 -12.02 -26.29 -17.81
CA ASP A 98 -11.85 -26.59 -16.41
C ASP A 98 -11.44 -28.05 -16.20
N TYR A 99 -10.14 -28.31 -16.33
CA TYR A 99 -9.53 -29.61 -16.03
C TYR A 99 -8.78 -29.55 -14.70
N ASP A 100 -8.91 -30.59 -13.89
CA ASP A 100 -8.34 -30.65 -12.54
C ASP A 100 -6.81 -30.58 -12.56
N GLU A 101 -6.15 -31.20 -13.54
CA GLU A 101 -4.69 -31.17 -13.70
C GLU A 101 -4.18 -29.76 -13.97
N ILE A 102 -4.81 -29.07 -14.94
CA ILE A 102 -4.46 -27.69 -15.31
C ILE A 102 -4.76 -26.74 -14.15
N ARG A 103 -5.92 -26.88 -13.52
CA ARG A 103 -6.35 -26.04 -12.40
C ARG A 103 -5.41 -26.20 -11.20
N LYS A 104 -5.03 -27.44 -10.87
CA LYS A 104 -4.10 -27.73 -9.79
C LYS A 104 -2.76 -27.05 -10.05
N GLU A 105 -2.23 -27.14 -11.27
CA GLU A 105 -0.95 -26.51 -11.60
C GLU A 105 -1.02 -24.98 -11.61
N MET A 106 -2.12 -24.39 -12.09
CA MET A 106 -2.38 -22.96 -11.97
C MET A 106 -2.42 -22.50 -10.51
N LYS A 107 -3.07 -23.26 -9.63
CA LYS A 107 -3.12 -22.96 -8.21
C LYS A 107 -1.74 -23.04 -7.56
N LEU A 108 -0.96 -24.07 -7.88
CA LEU A 108 0.41 -24.22 -7.36
C LEU A 108 1.31 -23.06 -7.80
N ALA A 109 1.23 -22.64 -9.06
CA ALA A 109 1.95 -21.46 -9.57
C ALA A 109 1.55 -20.18 -8.82
N LEU A 110 0.24 -19.95 -8.62
CA LEU A 110 -0.24 -18.79 -7.85
C LEU A 110 0.20 -18.82 -6.39
N MET A 111 0.22 -19.99 -5.75
CA MET A 111 0.69 -20.13 -4.38
C MET A 111 2.18 -19.80 -4.25
N GLU A 112 2.99 -20.14 -5.25
CA GLU A 112 4.42 -19.80 -5.26
C GLU A 112 4.64 -18.28 -5.30
N CYS A 113 3.96 -17.59 -6.22
CA CYS A 113 3.98 -16.12 -6.29
C CYS A 113 3.40 -15.49 -5.01
N GLY A 114 2.33 -16.07 -4.47
CA GLY A 114 1.68 -15.62 -3.23
C GLY A 114 2.61 -15.70 -2.01
N ARG A 115 3.47 -16.72 -1.91
CA ARG A 115 4.47 -16.82 -0.84
C ARG A 115 5.51 -15.70 -0.91
N LYS A 116 5.99 -15.35 -2.11
CA LYS A 116 6.93 -14.24 -2.34
C LYS A 116 6.28 -12.91 -1.93
N LEU A 117 5.07 -12.63 -2.43
CA LEU A 117 4.31 -11.44 -2.06
C LEU A 117 4.02 -11.37 -0.56
N GLY A 118 3.61 -12.49 0.06
CA GLY A 118 3.32 -12.52 1.48
C GLY A 118 4.54 -12.19 2.34
N THR A 119 5.75 -12.54 1.88
CA THR A 119 7.00 -12.19 2.58
C THR A 119 7.29 -10.70 2.48
N TYR A 120 7.13 -10.11 1.28
CA TYR A 120 7.21 -8.67 1.07
C TYR A 120 6.22 -7.89 1.95
N LEU A 121 4.94 -8.30 1.97
CA LEU A 121 3.91 -7.64 2.78
C LEU A 121 4.18 -7.72 4.29
N ARG A 122 4.68 -8.86 4.78
CA ARG A 122 5.07 -9.02 6.19
C ARG A 122 6.24 -8.11 6.56
N LYS A 123 7.23 -7.97 5.67
CA LYS A 123 8.37 -7.06 5.88
C LYS A 123 7.89 -5.61 5.98
N ARG A 124 7.06 -5.18 5.03
CA ARG A 124 6.46 -3.83 5.03
C ARG A 124 5.60 -3.56 6.26
N GLN A 125 4.78 -4.53 6.69
CA GLN A 125 3.96 -4.39 7.90
C GLN A 125 4.80 -4.33 9.18
N ARG A 126 5.91 -5.08 9.24
CA ARG A 126 6.87 -5.01 10.35
C ARG A 126 7.47 -3.61 10.44
N MET A 127 7.98 -3.07 9.33
CA MET A 127 8.55 -1.73 9.30
C MET A 127 7.53 -0.66 9.70
N ARG A 128 6.31 -0.70 9.16
CA ARG A 128 5.24 0.23 9.56
C ARG A 128 4.96 0.17 11.06
N ARG A 129 4.96 -1.02 11.66
CA ARG A 129 4.72 -1.20 13.10
C ARG A 129 5.87 -0.67 13.94
N GLU A 130 7.11 -0.86 13.54
CA GLU A 130 8.26 -0.28 14.25
C GLU A 130 8.30 1.24 14.11
N GLY A 131 7.95 1.80 12.93
CA GLY A 131 7.82 3.24 12.73
C GLY A 131 6.74 3.85 13.63
N LEU A 132 5.53 3.26 13.68
CA LEU A 132 4.48 3.70 14.60
C LEU A 132 4.91 3.61 16.07
N ARG A 133 5.73 2.62 16.42
CA ARG A 133 6.26 2.45 17.77
C ARG A 133 7.28 3.54 18.11
N ARG A 134 8.11 3.94 17.14
CA ARG A 134 9.05 5.07 17.27
C ARG A 134 8.29 6.38 17.52
N ASP A 135 7.26 6.68 16.73
CA ASP A 135 6.41 7.88 16.91
C ASP A 135 5.74 7.93 18.29
N VAL A 136 5.41 6.75 18.85
CA VAL A 136 4.89 6.63 20.21
C VAL A 136 5.99 6.95 21.21
N PHE A 137 7.18 6.36 21.08
CA PHE A 137 8.30 6.64 21.99
C PHE A 137 8.69 8.12 21.99
N GLU A 138 8.86 8.75 20.84
CA GLU A 138 9.24 10.17 20.75
C GLU A 138 8.23 11.09 21.47
N ARG A 139 6.93 10.78 21.40
CA ARG A 139 5.88 11.52 22.12
C ARG A 139 5.92 11.33 23.64
N TYR A 140 6.24 10.13 24.13
CA TYR A 140 6.19 9.82 25.56
C TYR A 140 7.50 10.05 26.30
N ILE A 141 8.66 9.96 25.64
CA ILE A 141 9.98 10.13 26.27
C ILE A 141 10.09 11.50 26.95
N GLY A 142 9.59 12.57 26.31
CA GLY A 142 9.62 13.92 26.89
C GLY A 142 8.82 14.05 28.19
N GLU A 143 7.64 13.42 28.27
CA GLU A 143 6.81 13.45 29.48
C GLU A 143 7.39 12.56 30.59
N ILE A 144 7.95 11.40 30.23
CA ILE A 144 8.62 10.50 31.18
C ILE A 144 9.85 11.19 31.79
N ALA A 145 10.67 11.87 31.00
CA ALA A 145 11.85 12.58 31.50
C ALA A 145 11.49 13.64 32.55
N LYS A 146 10.42 14.42 32.31
CA LYS A 146 9.90 15.41 33.28
C LYS A 146 9.40 14.75 34.56
N ALA A 147 8.65 13.65 34.45
CA ALA A 147 8.11 12.93 35.59
C ALA A 147 9.22 12.31 36.46
N VAL A 148 10.24 11.72 35.85
CA VAL A 148 11.38 11.14 36.57
C VAL A 148 12.20 12.24 37.27
N HIS A 149 12.40 13.39 36.63
CA HIS A 149 13.03 14.54 37.26
C HIS A 149 12.28 14.99 38.52
N ALA A 150 10.93 15.05 38.46
CA ALA A 150 10.12 15.45 39.61
C ALA A 150 10.21 14.49 40.81
N ILE A 151 10.47 13.20 40.58
CA ILE A 151 10.55 12.19 41.65
C ILE A 151 11.97 12.06 42.19
N MET A 152 12.96 11.96 41.29
CA MET A 152 14.35 11.60 41.64
C MET A 152 15.29 12.80 41.70
N GLY A 153 14.89 13.97 41.16
CA GLY A 153 15.74 15.16 41.07
C GLY A 153 16.89 15.07 40.06
N ALA A 154 16.97 13.98 39.28
CA ALA A 154 18.00 13.76 38.27
C ALA A 154 17.82 14.67 37.04
N ASP A 155 18.90 15.00 36.31
CA ASP A 155 18.85 15.91 35.16
C ASP A 155 17.91 15.38 34.05
N PRO A 156 16.86 16.12 33.66
CA PRO A 156 15.92 15.68 32.64
C PRO A 156 16.57 15.50 31.27
N LYS A 157 17.66 16.21 30.95
CA LYS A 157 18.33 16.11 29.64
C LYS A 157 19.04 14.77 29.50
N ALA A 158 19.83 14.38 30.50
CA ALA A 158 20.52 13.09 30.50
C ALA A 158 19.55 11.89 30.39
N ILE A 159 18.39 11.96 31.05
CA ILE A 159 17.36 10.91 30.97
C ILE A 159 16.72 10.89 29.58
N TYR A 160 16.41 12.06 29.01
CA TYR A 160 15.84 12.16 27.68
C TYR A 160 16.76 11.54 26.63
N ASP A 161 18.05 11.90 26.65
CA ASP A 161 19.04 11.42 25.69
C ASP A 161 19.23 9.89 25.80
N ALA A 162 19.33 9.35 27.03
CA ALA A 162 19.45 7.91 27.26
C ALA A 162 18.21 7.13 26.77
N LEU A 163 17.00 7.65 27.02
CA LEU A 163 15.78 7.02 26.55
C LEU A 163 15.61 7.10 25.03
N LEU A 164 16.09 8.17 24.41
CA LEU A 164 16.07 8.36 22.97
C LEU A 164 17.05 7.41 22.27
N GLU A 165 18.27 7.26 22.80
CA GLU A 165 19.23 6.26 22.32
C GLU A 165 18.65 4.85 22.40
N GLN A 166 18.02 4.51 23.52
CA GLN A 166 17.42 3.19 23.71
C GLN A 166 16.18 2.96 22.83
N ALA A 167 15.39 4.01 22.53
CA ALA A 167 14.30 3.93 21.58
C ALA A 167 14.83 3.65 20.17
N ASN A 168 15.83 4.41 19.71
CA ASN A 168 16.45 4.25 18.40
C ASN A 168 17.07 2.85 18.24
N ALA A 169 17.80 2.36 19.24
CA ALA A 169 18.37 1.01 19.22
C ALA A 169 17.31 -0.09 19.08
N ARG A 170 16.11 0.12 19.66
CA ARG A 170 15.00 -0.84 19.58
C ARG A 170 14.16 -0.69 18.31
N THR A 171 14.14 0.48 17.68
CA THR A 171 13.37 0.75 16.45
C THR A 171 14.23 0.86 15.20
N ALA A 172 15.50 0.46 15.23
CA ALA A 172 16.44 0.52 14.09
C ALA A 172 15.93 -0.18 12.80
N VAL A 173 14.98 -1.13 12.93
CA VAL A 173 14.33 -1.78 11.77
C VAL A 173 13.44 -0.80 10.98
N ALA A 174 12.95 0.28 11.60
CA ALA A 174 12.12 1.29 10.95
C ALA A 174 12.91 2.18 9.97
N ASP A 175 14.22 2.32 10.18
CA ASP A 175 15.09 3.23 9.42
C ASP A 175 15.59 2.60 8.11
N GLN A 176 15.30 1.32 7.88
CA GLN A 176 15.63 0.65 6.62
C GLN A 176 14.78 1.24 5.49
N VAL A 177 15.42 1.96 4.57
CA VAL A 177 14.77 2.38 3.34
C VAL A 177 14.64 1.15 2.43
N LEU A 178 13.42 0.88 1.99
CA LEU A 178 13.15 -0.16 1.00
C LEU A 178 13.19 0.48 -0.40
N ASP A 179 13.78 -0.23 -1.36
CA ASP A 179 13.60 0.08 -2.78
C ASP A 179 12.15 -0.25 -3.23
N GLU A 180 11.84 0.08 -4.48
CA GLU A 180 10.53 -0.19 -5.09
C GLU A 180 10.20 -1.70 -5.11
N ASP A 181 11.23 -2.55 -5.08
CA ASP A 181 11.14 -4.02 -5.07
C ASP A 181 11.08 -4.65 -3.65
N GLY A 182 11.24 -3.84 -2.59
CA GLY A 182 11.21 -4.27 -1.20
C GLY A 182 12.49 -4.90 -0.65
N GLN A 183 13.62 -4.74 -1.32
CA GLN A 183 14.94 -4.98 -0.74
C GLN A 183 15.38 -3.78 0.08
N VAL A 184 16.25 -4.01 1.07
CA VAL A 184 16.80 -2.91 1.86
C VAL A 184 17.84 -2.23 0.99
N ILE A 185 17.64 -0.95 0.70
CA ILE A 185 18.72 -0.13 0.13
C ILE A 185 19.78 -0.09 1.22
N LYS A 186 20.87 -0.82 1.02
CA LYS A 186 22.10 -0.49 1.71
C LYS A 186 22.55 0.79 1.04
N ASP A 187 22.63 1.88 1.78
CA ASP A 187 23.37 3.02 1.30
C ASP A 187 24.78 2.49 0.99
N GLU A 188 25.11 2.33 -0.29
CA GLU A 188 26.46 1.97 -0.69
C GLU A 188 27.36 3.13 -0.30
N ASP A 189 28.21 2.90 0.71
CA ASP A 189 29.41 3.68 0.87
C ASP A 189 30.16 3.68 -0.49
N PRO A 190 30.51 4.84 -1.08
CA PRO A 190 31.21 4.91 -2.36
C PRO A 190 32.68 4.45 -2.28
N SER A 191 33.01 3.52 -1.38
CA SER A 191 34.37 3.05 -1.11
C SER A 191 34.34 1.62 -0.56
N GLY A 192 34.14 0.65 -1.43
CA GLY A 192 34.33 -0.77 -1.16
C GLY A 192 34.33 -1.58 -2.46
N PRO A 193 35.49 -1.98 -2.99
CA PRO A 193 35.58 -2.72 -4.23
C PRO A 193 35.56 -4.22 -3.91
N ASP A 194 34.41 -4.87 -3.93
CA ASP A 194 34.31 -6.34 -3.95
C ASP A 194 32.94 -6.76 -4.52
N ASP A 195 32.81 -6.68 -5.85
CA ASP A 195 31.86 -7.51 -6.60
C ASP A 195 32.63 -8.16 -7.76
N ASP A 196 33.04 -9.40 -7.51
CA ASP A 196 33.55 -10.34 -8.52
C ASP A 196 32.43 -10.67 -9.51
N GLY A 197 32.58 -10.30 -10.79
CA GLY A 197 31.79 -10.93 -11.85
C GLY A 197 31.40 -10.13 -13.09
N VAL A 198 32.03 -8.99 -13.42
CA VAL A 198 31.91 -8.42 -14.78
C VAL A 198 33.27 -7.94 -15.28
N LEU A 199 33.89 -8.72 -16.17
CA LEU A 199 35.04 -8.31 -16.96
C LEU A 199 34.59 -7.27 -17.98
N ILE A 200 34.85 -5.99 -17.72
CA ILE A 200 34.81 -4.96 -18.76
C ILE A 200 36.25 -4.76 -19.25
N VAL A 201 36.56 -5.33 -20.41
CA VAL A 201 37.82 -5.05 -21.11
C VAL A 201 37.77 -3.62 -21.65
N HIS A 202 38.42 -2.69 -20.97
CA HIS A 202 38.77 -1.38 -21.52
C HIS A 202 40.29 -1.30 -21.65
N GLU A 203 40.82 -1.76 -22.77
CA GLU A 203 42.14 -1.33 -23.21
C GLU A 203 42.27 -1.35 -24.74
N ALA A 204 41.94 -0.23 -25.36
CA ALA A 204 42.66 0.27 -26.53
C ALA A 204 42.36 1.77 -26.68
N ILE A 205 43.43 2.54 -26.87
CA ILE A 205 43.49 3.99 -27.14
C ILE A 205 43.62 4.87 -25.89
N ALA A 206 44.86 4.98 -25.41
CA ALA A 206 45.42 6.31 -25.15
C ALA A 206 46.05 6.83 -26.47
N PRO A 207 46.04 8.15 -26.70
CA PRO A 207 47.31 8.83 -26.48
C PRO A 207 47.19 10.12 -25.66
N ALA A 208 48.31 10.39 -25.01
CA ALA A 208 48.60 11.53 -24.16
C ALA A 208 48.34 12.89 -24.83
N VAL A 209 47.75 13.81 -24.06
CA VAL A 209 48.18 15.21 -24.04
C VAL A 209 48.19 15.70 -22.59
N ALA A 210 49.28 16.38 -22.27
CA ALA A 210 49.78 16.74 -20.97
C ALA A 210 48.97 17.84 -20.24
N GLN A 211 48.98 17.69 -18.90
CA GLN A 211 49.13 18.71 -17.86
C GLN A 211 48.22 19.96 -17.86
N LEU A 212 47.48 20.14 -16.76
CA LEU A 212 47.64 21.33 -15.91
C LEU A 212 47.06 21.12 -14.50
N SER A 213 47.86 21.57 -13.55
CA SER A 213 47.76 21.64 -12.09
C SER A 213 46.47 22.22 -11.51
N SER A 214 46.00 21.69 -10.38
CA SER A 214 46.15 22.31 -9.03
C SER A 214 45.04 21.86 -8.04
N THR A 215 45.52 21.31 -6.92
CA THR A 215 44.99 21.11 -5.55
C THR A 215 43.48 21.23 -5.19
N PRO A 216 43.01 20.35 -4.27
CA PRO A 216 41.63 20.32 -3.77
C PRO A 216 41.40 21.35 -2.65
N PHE A 217 40.22 21.97 -2.60
CA PHE A 217 39.79 22.77 -1.46
C PHE A 217 38.84 21.93 -0.59
N ALA A 218 39.26 21.63 0.63
CA ALA A 218 38.44 21.03 1.68
C ALA A 218 37.52 22.09 2.35
N PRO A 219 36.40 21.69 2.97
CA PRO A 219 35.39 22.59 3.54
C PRO A 219 35.71 23.00 4.99
N LEU A 220 34.75 23.67 5.66
CA LEU A 220 34.62 24.10 7.09
C LEU A 220 34.53 25.65 7.19
N ASP A 221 33.77 26.31 8.07
CA ASP A 221 33.20 26.01 9.39
C ASP A 221 32.13 27.08 9.77
N PHE A 222 31.14 26.72 10.60
CA PHE A 222 30.17 27.64 11.21
C PHE A 222 30.69 28.14 12.57
N GLY A 223 31.18 29.38 12.63
CA GLY A 223 31.69 30.01 13.84
C GLY A 223 30.93 31.28 14.25
N SER A 224 30.28 31.23 15.41
CA SER A 224 29.67 32.34 16.15
C SER A 224 30.70 33.38 16.61
N GLY A 225 30.39 34.68 16.57
CA GLY A 225 31.28 35.69 17.17
C GLY A 225 31.07 37.16 16.78
N ASN A 226 29.97 37.73 17.28
CA ASN A 226 29.70 39.15 17.55
C ASN A 226 30.83 40.20 17.35
N LYS A 227 30.61 41.22 16.51
CA LYS A 227 31.16 42.59 16.70
C LYS A 227 30.23 43.66 16.11
N LYS A 228 29.75 44.54 17.01
CA LYS A 228 29.06 45.81 16.73
C LYS A 228 29.88 46.73 15.83
N GLN A 229 29.24 47.37 14.87
CA GLN A 229 29.59 48.73 14.46
C GLN A 229 28.33 49.55 14.15
N THR A 230 28.17 50.59 14.96
CA THR A 230 27.20 51.69 14.84
C THR A 230 27.82 52.82 14.02
N SER A 231 27.07 53.43 13.10
CA SER A 231 26.75 54.88 13.15
C SER A 231 26.12 55.45 11.86
N LYS A 232 24.95 56.08 12.05
CA LYS A 232 24.51 57.41 11.56
C LYS A 232 24.17 57.65 10.07
N THR A 233 22.86 57.65 9.81
CA THR A 233 21.99 58.78 9.35
C THR A 233 22.53 59.86 8.41
N SER A 234 21.88 60.01 7.24
CA SER A 234 21.42 61.30 6.70
C SER A 234 20.38 61.10 5.57
N ALA A 235 19.26 61.83 5.65
CA ALA A 235 18.22 62.02 4.62
C ALA A 235 18.06 63.56 4.41
N PRO A 236 17.13 64.09 3.58
CA PRO A 236 16.55 63.66 2.30
C PRO A 236 16.57 64.80 1.22
N ALA A 237 16.13 64.54 -0.03
CA ALA A 237 15.66 65.59 -0.96
C ALA A 237 14.65 65.08 -2.01
N LYS A 238 13.76 66.00 -2.43
CA LYS A 238 12.46 65.90 -3.15
C LYS A 238 12.56 65.71 -4.68
N VAL A 239 11.45 65.35 -5.37
CA VAL A 239 10.60 66.24 -6.23
C VAL A 239 9.63 65.47 -7.19
N ALA A 240 8.34 65.90 -7.14
CA ALA A 240 7.24 66.03 -8.15
C ALA A 240 6.56 64.85 -8.92
N THR A 241 5.34 64.54 -8.46
CA THR A 241 3.99 64.67 -9.09
C THR A 241 3.83 65.02 -10.60
N ARG A 242 2.99 64.28 -11.35
CA ARG A 242 1.66 64.75 -11.87
C ARG A 242 0.86 63.72 -12.70
N GLN A 243 -0.47 63.81 -12.53
CA GLN A 243 -1.58 63.13 -13.20
C GLN A 243 -1.92 63.70 -14.60
N SER A 244 -2.72 62.95 -15.38
CA SER A 244 -3.62 63.44 -16.44
C SER A 244 -4.57 62.29 -16.86
N THR A 245 -5.87 62.26 -16.49
CA THR A 245 -7.11 62.78 -17.17
C THR A 245 -7.43 62.12 -18.52
N ARG A 246 -8.66 61.83 -19.00
CA ARG A 246 -10.08 61.87 -18.57
C ARG A 246 -10.91 61.39 -19.81
N LYS A 247 -12.12 60.85 -19.57
CA LYS A 247 -13.35 60.83 -20.40
C LYS A 247 -13.31 60.14 -21.78
N GLY A 248 -14.34 59.44 -22.26
CA GLY A 248 -15.69 59.18 -21.79
C GLY A 248 -16.57 58.76 -22.99
N ASP A 249 -17.47 57.80 -22.82
CA ASP A 249 -18.91 57.92 -23.15
C ASP A 249 -19.65 56.59 -22.91
N ALA A 250 -20.85 56.71 -22.35
CA ALA A 250 -21.88 55.68 -22.20
C ALA A 250 -23.01 56.03 -23.22
N PRO A 251 -24.25 55.47 -23.23
CA PRO A 251 -24.86 54.45 -22.35
C PRO A 251 -25.84 53.45 -23.03
N SER A 252 -26.28 52.41 -22.30
CA SER A 252 -27.70 52.04 -22.07
C SER A 252 -27.76 50.69 -21.31
N ARG A 253 -28.16 50.64 -20.03
CA ARG A 253 -29.50 50.64 -19.39
C ARG A 253 -30.25 49.29 -19.44
N SER A 254 -30.28 48.59 -18.30
CA SER A 254 -31.48 48.27 -17.49
C SER A 254 -31.08 47.25 -16.40
N LYS A 255 -30.99 47.62 -15.12
CA LYS A 255 -32.00 47.91 -14.07
C LYS A 255 -32.52 46.66 -13.33
N GLY A 256 -32.30 46.66 -12.01
CA GLY A 256 -33.23 46.13 -11.00
C GLY A 256 -32.56 45.12 -10.05
N LYS A 257 -31.88 45.54 -8.97
CA LYS A 257 -32.35 46.05 -7.65
C LYS A 257 -32.28 44.98 -6.57
N SER A 258 -31.81 45.43 -5.42
CA SER A 258 -31.22 44.71 -4.29
C SER A 258 -32.08 44.78 -3.02
N LYS A 259 -32.03 43.67 -2.24
CA LYS A 259 -32.16 43.51 -0.75
C LYS A 259 -33.52 43.91 -0.08
N PRO A 260 -33.86 43.39 1.14
CA PRO A 260 -32.98 42.99 2.25
C PRO A 260 -33.36 41.68 3.02
N GLU A 261 -32.55 41.39 4.05
CA GLU A 261 -32.58 40.28 5.01
C GLU A 261 -33.90 40.13 5.80
N SER A 262 -34.27 38.89 6.17
CA SER A 262 -34.81 38.57 7.50
C SER A 262 -34.91 37.06 7.78
N ALA A 263 -34.63 36.74 9.05
CA ALA A 263 -35.24 35.71 9.89
C ALA A 263 -35.02 34.20 9.64
N ALA A 264 -34.56 33.58 10.73
CA ALA A 264 -34.38 32.15 10.95
C ALA A 264 -35.65 31.32 10.72
N SER A 265 -35.48 30.14 10.12
CA SER A 265 -36.53 29.11 9.99
C SER A 265 -36.24 27.92 10.92
N PRO A 266 -37.26 27.33 11.59
CA PRO A 266 -37.09 26.30 12.60
C PRO A 266 -36.87 24.89 12.01
N LYS A 267 -36.10 24.08 12.74
CA LYS A 267 -35.82 22.66 12.45
C LYS A 267 -37.12 21.85 12.35
N ARG A 268 -37.34 21.20 11.20
CA ARG A 268 -38.34 20.13 11.02
C ARG A 268 -37.89 18.86 11.77
N PRO A 269 -38.76 18.16 12.52
CA PRO A 269 -38.42 16.87 13.12
C PRO A 269 -38.37 15.77 12.05
N ALA A 270 -37.36 14.90 12.16
CA ALA A 270 -37.13 13.78 11.27
C ALA A 270 -38.30 12.77 11.34
N LYS A 271 -38.97 12.55 10.20
CA LYS A 271 -40.00 11.53 10.03
C LYS A 271 -39.29 10.18 9.86
N GLN A 272 -39.51 9.25 10.79
CA GLN A 272 -38.98 7.89 10.73
C GLN A 272 -39.53 7.15 9.49
N ALA A 273 -38.64 6.54 8.71
CA ALA A 273 -39.01 5.72 7.56
C ALA A 273 -39.68 4.41 8.03
N PRO A 274 -40.68 3.88 7.30
CA PRO A 274 -41.36 2.65 7.70
C PRO A 274 -40.43 1.44 7.55
N GLU A 275 -40.35 0.60 8.59
CA GLU A 275 -39.57 -0.65 8.55
C GLU A 275 -40.10 -1.59 7.47
N SER A 276 -39.20 -2.06 6.60
CA SER A 276 -39.51 -3.02 5.54
C SER A 276 -40.06 -4.33 6.13
N ALA A 277 -41.15 -4.86 5.56
CA ALA A 277 -41.84 -6.07 5.99
C ALA A 277 -40.92 -7.28 6.26
N ALA A 278 -39.81 -7.40 5.52
CA ALA A 278 -38.81 -8.45 5.69
C ALA A 278 -38.11 -8.43 7.08
N ARG A 279 -37.93 -7.26 7.70
CA ARG A 279 -37.33 -7.14 9.04
C ARG A 279 -38.32 -7.53 10.15
N ALA A 280 -39.60 -7.24 9.98
CA ALA A 280 -40.65 -7.67 10.90
C ALA A 280 -40.79 -9.20 10.91
N GLU A 281 -40.69 -9.82 9.74
CA GLU A 281 -40.81 -11.28 9.58
C GLU A 281 -39.63 -12.04 10.22
N LEU A 282 -38.40 -11.51 10.07
CA LEU A 282 -37.20 -12.05 10.70
C LEU A 282 -37.26 -11.96 12.23
N ARG A 283 -37.81 -10.86 12.76
CA ARG A 283 -37.96 -10.65 14.21
C ARG A 283 -39.03 -11.58 14.81
N ALA A 284 -40.12 -11.83 14.09
CA ALA A 284 -41.14 -12.80 14.47
C ALA A 284 -40.60 -14.25 14.48
N ARG A 285 -39.75 -14.60 13.50
CA ARG A 285 -39.07 -15.91 13.45
C ARG A 285 -38.09 -16.10 14.60
N ALA A 286 -37.33 -15.06 14.96
CA ALA A 286 -36.41 -15.10 16.09
C ALA A 286 -37.13 -15.28 17.44
N ALA A 287 -38.26 -14.58 17.63
CA ALA A 287 -39.08 -14.73 18.83
C ALA A 287 -39.69 -16.13 18.98
N LYS A 288 -40.07 -16.78 17.86
CA LYS A 288 -40.61 -18.15 17.84
C LYS A 288 -39.54 -19.23 18.08
N ALA A 289 -38.28 -18.94 17.76
CA ALA A 289 -37.15 -19.81 18.09
C ALA A 289 -36.79 -19.76 19.58
N ALA A 290 -36.92 -18.60 20.22
CA ALA A 290 -36.62 -18.42 21.63
C ALA A 290 -37.64 -19.07 22.60
N SER A 291 -38.86 -19.40 22.14
CA SER A 291 -39.91 -19.98 22.98
C SER A 291 -39.94 -21.51 23.03
N ARG A 292 -39.07 -22.21 22.28
CA ARG A 292 -38.95 -23.68 22.35
C ARG A 292 -37.99 -24.09 23.48
N LYS A 293 -38.55 -24.54 24.62
CA LYS A 293 -37.77 -25.21 25.69
C LYS A 293 -37.15 -26.51 25.18
N PRO A 294 -35.90 -26.85 25.52
CA PRO A 294 -35.28 -28.13 25.16
C PRO A 294 -35.90 -29.25 26.00
N GLY A 295 -36.44 -30.27 25.33
CA GLY A 295 -37.04 -31.45 25.96
C GLY A 295 -35.98 -32.38 26.57
N SER A 296 -36.28 -32.91 27.74
CA SER A 296 -35.49 -33.91 28.46
C SER A 296 -35.54 -35.27 27.76
N SER A 297 -34.39 -35.78 27.36
CA SER A 297 -34.23 -37.19 26.96
C SER A 297 -33.77 -38.01 28.17
N LYS A 298 -34.55 -39.01 28.56
CA LYS A 298 -34.14 -40.06 29.50
C LYS A 298 -33.12 -40.99 28.81
N PRO A 299 -32.05 -41.45 29.48
CA PRO A 299 -31.17 -42.46 28.91
C PRO A 299 -31.78 -43.86 29.12
N SER A 300 -32.08 -44.58 28.04
CA SER A 300 -32.37 -46.01 28.06
C SER A 300 -31.06 -46.79 28.07
N ASN A 301 -30.94 -47.65 29.07
CA ASN A 301 -29.86 -48.57 29.33
C ASN A 301 -29.90 -49.72 28.30
N ASP A 302 -28.85 -49.92 27.51
CA ASP A 302 -28.58 -51.19 26.85
C ASP A 302 -27.07 -51.37 26.61
N GLY A 303 -26.55 -52.49 27.11
CA GLY A 303 -25.13 -52.82 27.20
C GLY A 303 -24.50 -53.32 25.87
N PRO A 304 -23.22 -53.74 25.91
CA PRO A 304 -22.40 -53.88 24.71
C PRO A 304 -22.64 -55.21 24.00
N ARG A 305 -22.71 -55.20 22.66
CA ARG A 305 -22.58 -56.40 21.84
C ARG A 305 -21.35 -56.29 20.93
N LEU A 306 -20.41 -57.18 21.22
CA LEU A 306 -19.31 -57.63 20.37
C LEU A 306 -19.86 -58.13 19.02
N PHE A 307 -19.29 -57.64 17.91
CA PHE A 307 -18.59 -58.39 16.84
C PHE A 307 -18.05 -57.37 15.83
#